data_AF-A0A948MHT9-F1
#
_entry.id   AF-A0A948MHT9-F1
#
_cell.length_a   1.000
_cell.length_b   1.000
_cell.length_c   1.000
_cell.angle_alpha   90.00
_cell.angle_beta   90.00
_cell.angle_gamma   90.00
#
_symmetry.space_group_name_H-M   'P 1'
#
loop_
_entity.id
_entity.type
_entity.pdbx_description
1 polymer ?
#
loop_
_entity_poly.entity_id
_entity_poly.type
_entity_poly.pdbx_seq_one_letter_code
_entity_poly.pdbx_strand_id
1 'polypeptide(L)'
;MVDILRLHESIRGAFPEFTTDPAVHAHLFSPYALFVDRPALEAMGRVAAAVFDVAGNPGYSQRVLQWAPDIATHDPGSAGGVLGLDFHLTVDGPRLIEVNTNPGGLLLNALLLDAVRSCAPPAWATWTNAAQARDAAVTAWMEDARQQSGRTPSRLAIVDSTPRAQFLYPEFVLYANAFRDHGVDCVISAPEDLSFGSDGLEDAHGRIDTVYNRLTDFALEDASHADIREAYLAGDVALMPHPRAHALFADKRN
;
A
#
# COMPACT_ATOMS: atom_id res chain seq x y z
N MET A 1 -28.88 1.76 1.35
CA MET A 1 -28.18 0.59 1.94
C MET A 1 -27.41 -0.04 0.81
N VAL A 2 -26.12 -0.31 0.99
CA VAL A 2 -25.32 -1.00 -0.03
C VAL A 2 -25.76 -2.46 -0.03
N ASP A 3 -26.09 -3.02 -1.19
CA ASP A 3 -26.39 -4.45 -1.32
C ASP A 3 -25.06 -5.24 -1.21
N ILE A 4 -24.69 -5.58 0.02
CA ILE A 4 -23.45 -6.33 0.32
C ILE A 4 -23.42 -7.66 -0.42
N LEU A 5 -24.57 -8.34 -0.56
CA LEU A 5 -24.59 -9.65 -1.20
C LEU A 5 -24.24 -9.52 -2.68
N ARG A 6 -24.86 -8.56 -3.36
CA ARG A 6 -24.54 -8.26 -4.76
C ARG A 6 -23.11 -7.76 -4.93
N LEU A 7 -22.58 -7.01 -3.96
CA LEU A 7 -21.17 -6.60 -3.94
C LEU A 7 -20.25 -7.82 -3.80
N HIS A 8 -20.50 -8.70 -2.83
CA HIS A 8 -19.72 -9.94 -2.66
C HIS A 8 -19.78 -10.83 -3.90
N GLU A 9 -20.94 -10.92 -4.56
CA GLU A 9 -21.10 -11.63 -5.83
C GLU A 9 -20.33 -10.94 -6.96
N SER A 10 -20.37 -9.61 -7.04
CA SER A 10 -19.64 -8.84 -8.06
C SER A 10 -18.14 -9.00 -7.88
N ILE A 11 -17.62 -9.01 -6.64
CA ILE A 11 -16.19 -9.22 -6.40
C ILE A 11 -15.80 -10.68 -6.70
N ARG A 12 -16.60 -11.68 -6.28
CA ARG A 12 -16.37 -13.09 -6.65
C ARG A 12 -16.42 -13.32 -8.16
N GLY A 13 -17.33 -12.64 -8.87
CA GLY A 13 -17.53 -12.78 -10.30
C GLY A 13 -16.45 -12.09 -11.13
N ALA A 14 -15.97 -10.92 -10.69
CA ALA A 14 -14.89 -10.19 -11.35
C ALA A 14 -13.52 -10.83 -11.13
N PHE A 15 -13.34 -11.60 -10.05
CA PHE A 15 -12.07 -12.19 -9.66
C PHE A 15 -12.30 -13.65 -9.20
N PRO A 16 -12.24 -14.66 -10.08
CA PRO A 16 -12.45 -16.06 -9.68
C PRO A 16 -11.41 -16.55 -8.65
N GLU A 17 -10.22 -15.93 -8.65
CA GLU A 17 -9.14 -16.17 -7.70
C GLU A 17 -9.40 -15.51 -6.33
N PHE A 18 -10.37 -14.59 -6.26
CA PHE A 18 -10.91 -14.00 -5.04
C PHE A 18 -11.89 -14.98 -4.41
N THR A 19 -11.38 -15.79 -3.50
CA THR A 19 -12.22 -16.51 -2.55
C THR A 19 -12.21 -15.77 -1.22
N THR A 20 -13.08 -14.76 -1.08
CA THR A 20 -13.44 -14.34 0.28
C THR A 20 -14.09 -15.52 0.96
N ASP A 21 -13.38 -16.08 1.94
CA ASP A 21 -14.01 -16.98 2.91
C ASP A 21 -15.21 -16.23 3.52
N PRO A 22 -16.45 -16.70 3.33
CA PRO A 22 -17.65 -16.00 3.79
C PRO A 22 -17.74 -15.89 5.31
N ALA A 23 -17.08 -16.78 6.06
CA ALA A 23 -17.02 -16.71 7.52
C ALA A 23 -15.95 -15.72 7.97
N VAL A 24 -14.76 -15.73 7.38
CA VAL A 24 -13.69 -14.79 7.74
C VAL A 24 -14.06 -13.36 7.31
N HIS A 25 -14.56 -13.17 6.09
CA HIS A 25 -14.75 -11.86 5.47
C HIS A 25 -16.20 -11.34 5.56
N ALA A 26 -17.04 -11.93 6.42
CA ALA A 26 -18.44 -11.51 6.61
C ALA A 26 -18.59 -10.01 6.91
N HIS A 27 -17.56 -9.42 7.53
CA HIS A 27 -17.53 -8.02 7.97
C HIS A 27 -16.45 -7.19 7.26
N LEU A 28 -15.92 -7.69 6.13
CA LEU A 28 -14.95 -6.94 5.33
C LEU A 28 -15.54 -5.60 4.83
N PHE A 29 -16.85 -5.58 4.57
CA PHE A 29 -17.56 -4.38 4.13
C PHE A 29 -18.77 -4.07 5.00
N SER A 30 -18.94 -2.78 5.31
CA SER A 30 -20.13 -2.27 5.99
C SER A 30 -21.30 -2.11 5.00
N PRO A 31 -22.56 -2.39 5.40
CA PRO A 31 -23.73 -2.13 4.56
C PRO A 31 -24.12 -0.65 4.54
N TYR A 32 -23.46 0.15 5.39
CA TYR A 32 -23.73 1.55 5.62
C TYR A 32 -22.61 2.41 5.04
N ALA A 33 -23.01 3.46 4.33
CA ALA A 33 -22.10 4.51 3.90
C ALA A 33 -21.90 5.52 5.03
N LEU A 34 -20.65 5.96 5.20
CA LEU A 34 -20.28 7.11 6.03
C LEU A 34 -20.14 8.34 5.13
N PHE A 35 -20.63 9.48 5.61
CA PHE A 35 -20.56 10.74 4.88
C PHE A 35 -19.52 11.64 5.51
N VAL A 36 -18.62 12.14 4.68
CA VAL A 36 -17.64 13.17 5.03
C VAL A 36 -18.03 14.43 4.28
N ASP A 37 -18.26 15.53 4.98
CA ASP A 37 -18.55 16.79 4.31
C ASP A 37 -17.29 17.33 3.58
N ARG A 38 -17.54 18.20 2.61
CA ARG A 38 -16.46 18.77 1.78
C ARG A 38 -15.43 19.55 2.60
N PRO A 39 -15.81 20.42 3.56
CA PRO A 39 -14.86 21.11 4.41
C PRO A 39 -13.94 20.15 5.20
N ALA A 40 -14.47 19.05 5.74
CA ALA A 40 -13.70 18.05 6.45
C ALA A 40 -12.71 17.35 5.52
N LEU A 41 -13.13 16.97 4.29
CA LEU A 41 -12.19 16.43 3.31
C LEU A 41 -11.06 17.41 3.02
N GLU A 42 -11.39 18.67 2.71
CA GLU A 42 -10.40 19.67 2.37
C GLU A 42 -9.42 19.88 3.55
N ALA A 43 -9.91 19.78 4.78
CA ALA A 43 -9.05 19.79 5.97
C ALA A 43 -8.12 18.56 6.03
N MET A 44 -8.62 17.35 5.78
CA MET A 44 -7.78 16.14 5.69
C MET A 44 -6.72 16.26 4.59
N GLY A 45 -7.08 16.82 3.43
CA GLY A 45 -6.16 17.05 2.31
C GLY A 45 -5.06 18.05 2.66
N ARG A 46 -5.38 19.12 3.41
CA ARG A 46 -4.36 20.06 3.93
C ARG A 46 -3.42 19.39 4.93
N VAL A 47 -3.92 18.50 5.78
CA VAL A 47 -3.08 17.70 6.69
C VAL A 47 -2.15 16.80 5.89
N ALA A 48 -2.65 16.09 4.87
CA ALA A 48 -1.82 15.26 4.01
C ALA A 48 -0.70 16.06 3.35
N ALA A 49 -1.01 17.23 2.78
CA ALA A 49 0.00 18.12 2.20
C ALA A 49 1.05 18.56 3.23
N ALA A 50 0.62 18.96 4.43
CA ALA A 50 1.54 19.36 5.50
C ALA A 50 2.46 18.22 5.96
N VAL A 51 1.97 16.97 5.99
CA VAL A 51 2.78 15.79 6.30
C VAL A 51 3.90 15.61 5.28
N PHE A 52 3.61 15.76 3.98
CA PHE A 52 4.65 15.74 2.93
C PHE A 52 5.64 16.90 3.06
N ASP A 53 5.17 18.11 3.35
CA ASP A 53 6.04 19.28 3.54
C ASP A 53 7.01 19.09 4.73
N VAL A 54 6.53 18.51 5.84
CA VAL A 54 7.35 18.20 7.02
C VAL A 54 8.37 17.11 6.69
N ALA A 55 7.94 16.02 6.06
CA ALA A 55 8.84 14.93 5.70
C ALA A 55 9.93 15.35 4.70
N GLY A 56 9.63 16.31 3.82
CA GLY A 56 10.58 16.93 2.90
C GLY A 56 11.51 17.98 3.54
N ASN A 57 11.30 18.36 4.80
CA ASN A 57 12.14 19.35 5.48
C ASN A 57 13.49 18.72 5.92
N PRO A 58 14.65 19.22 5.44
CA PRO A 58 15.94 18.60 5.74
C PRO A 58 16.28 18.56 7.25
N GLY A 59 15.85 19.56 8.02
CA GLY A 59 16.10 19.61 9.46
C GLY A 59 15.28 18.57 10.22
N TYR A 60 14.02 18.36 9.82
CA TYR A 60 13.19 17.27 10.34
C TYR A 60 13.78 15.91 9.97
N SER A 61 14.07 15.66 8.69
CA SER A 61 14.61 14.36 8.26
C SER A 61 15.93 14.03 8.98
N GLN A 62 16.85 14.99 9.10
CA GLN A 62 18.11 14.80 9.85
C GLN A 62 17.88 14.50 11.33
N ARG A 63 16.85 15.10 11.95
CA ARG A 63 16.53 14.87 13.37
C ARG A 63 15.96 13.47 13.58
N VAL A 64 14.98 13.08 12.75
CA VAL A 64 14.32 11.76 12.82
C VAL A 64 15.30 10.62 12.59
N LEU A 65 16.17 10.76 11.59
CA LEU A 65 17.17 9.74 11.25
C LEU A 65 18.19 9.46 12.38
N GLN A 66 18.26 10.29 13.42
CA GLN A 66 19.15 10.05 14.57
C GLN A 66 18.61 8.99 15.54
N TRP A 67 17.32 8.66 15.49
CA TRP A 67 16.72 7.57 16.28
C TRP A 67 16.05 6.49 15.41
N ALA A 68 16.06 6.66 14.08
CA ALA A 68 15.61 5.66 13.15
C ALA A 68 16.60 4.48 13.10
N PRO A 69 16.15 3.27 12.74
CA PRO A 69 17.05 2.16 12.47
C PRO A 69 18.04 2.50 11.34
N ASP A 70 19.27 1.96 11.40
CA ASP A 70 20.35 2.32 10.47
C ASP A 70 19.97 2.18 8.99
N ILE A 71 19.15 1.18 8.65
CA ILE A 71 18.64 0.95 7.29
C ILE A 71 17.86 2.15 6.71
N ALA A 72 17.22 2.97 7.56
CA ALA A 72 16.47 4.17 7.14
C ALA A 72 17.40 5.32 6.72
N THR A 73 18.70 5.24 7.03
CA THR A 73 19.68 6.22 6.54
C THR A 73 19.95 6.07 5.05
N HIS A 74 19.73 4.87 4.49
CA HIS A 74 19.77 4.64 3.06
C HIS A 74 18.65 5.42 2.37
N ASP A 75 19.02 6.28 1.45
CA ASP A 75 18.10 7.11 0.68
C ASP A 75 18.01 6.56 -0.75
N PRO A 76 16.92 5.87 -1.12
CA PRO A 76 16.77 5.32 -2.45
C PRO A 76 16.31 6.41 -3.46
N GLY A 77 16.15 7.67 -3.05
CA GLY A 77 15.81 8.77 -3.96
C GLY A 77 14.35 8.86 -4.36
N SER A 78 13.45 8.22 -3.61
CA SER A 78 12.00 8.29 -3.79
C SER A 78 11.27 8.64 -2.49
N ALA A 79 9.96 8.94 -2.57
CA ALA A 79 9.17 9.40 -1.43
C ALA A 79 8.58 8.25 -0.57
N GLY A 80 8.53 7.02 -1.10
CA GLY A 80 7.96 5.85 -0.44
C GLY A 80 6.57 5.44 -0.93
N GLY A 81 6.13 5.96 -2.09
CA GLY A 81 4.88 5.56 -2.75
C GLY A 81 3.60 6.05 -2.07
N VAL A 82 2.69 5.13 -1.71
CA VAL A 82 1.34 5.46 -1.22
C VAL A 82 1.32 5.51 0.32
N LEU A 83 0.74 6.58 0.88
CA LEU A 83 0.45 6.71 2.31
C LEU A 83 -1.05 6.53 2.59
N GLY A 84 -1.37 5.95 3.74
CA GLY A 84 -2.68 6.01 4.36
C GLY A 84 -2.66 6.98 5.54
N LEU A 85 -3.66 7.86 5.62
CA LEU A 85 -3.82 8.76 6.75
C LEU A 85 -5.20 8.51 7.35
N ASP A 86 -5.21 8.06 8.59
CA ASP A 86 -6.43 7.69 9.29
C ASP A 86 -6.93 8.85 10.13
N PHE A 87 -8.23 9.14 10.04
CA PHE A 87 -8.86 10.25 10.75
C PHE A 87 -10.08 9.78 11.54
N HIS A 88 -10.24 10.33 12.74
CA HIS A 88 -11.53 10.36 13.41
C HIS A 88 -12.26 11.67 13.13
N LEU A 89 -13.53 11.59 12.76
CA LEU A 89 -14.40 12.75 12.66
C LEU A 89 -14.90 13.14 14.05
N THR A 90 -14.61 14.37 14.48
CA THR A 90 -15.07 14.93 15.75
C THR A 90 -16.01 16.11 15.49
N VAL A 91 -16.66 16.62 16.56
CA VAL A 91 -17.49 17.84 16.48
C VAL A 91 -16.70 19.06 16.01
N ASP A 92 -15.39 19.09 16.24
CA ASP A 92 -14.49 20.17 15.84
C ASP A 92 -13.80 19.91 14.48
N GLY A 93 -14.20 18.86 13.77
CA GLY A 93 -13.62 18.43 12.50
C GLY A 93 -12.72 17.19 12.60
N PRO A 94 -12.04 16.82 11.50
CA PRO A 94 -11.22 15.61 11.44
C PRO A 94 -9.95 15.74 12.29
N ARG A 95 -9.59 14.65 12.97
CA ARG A 95 -8.35 14.49 13.75
C ARG A 95 -7.56 13.33 13.19
N LEU A 96 -6.33 13.60 12.74
CA LEU A 96 -5.39 12.56 12.33
C LEU A 96 -5.07 11.68 13.53
N ILE A 97 -5.11 10.37 13.36
CA ILE A 97 -4.80 9.39 14.40
C ILE A 97 -3.60 8.51 14.03
N GLU A 98 -3.37 8.27 12.74
CA GLU A 98 -2.28 7.42 12.28
C GLU A 98 -1.87 7.80 10.85
N VAL A 99 -0.58 7.65 10.56
CA VAL A 99 -0.02 7.68 9.21
C VAL A 99 0.60 6.31 8.96
N ASN A 100 0.24 5.69 7.84
CA ASN A 100 0.62 4.33 7.48
C ASN A 100 1.34 4.36 6.12
N THR A 101 2.55 3.78 6.03
CA THR A 101 3.32 3.71 4.77
C THR A 101 3.03 2.48 3.93
N ASN A 102 2.44 1.42 4.50
CA ASN A 102 1.97 0.24 3.79
C ASN A 102 0.44 0.05 3.97
N PRO A 103 -0.38 1.07 3.65
CA PRO A 103 -1.80 1.06 3.96
C PRO A 103 -2.51 -0.12 3.30
N GLY A 104 -3.45 -0.73 4.03
CA GLY A 104 -4.36 -1.75 3.51
C GLY A 104 -5.74 -1.19 3.22
N GLY A 105 -6.49 -1.84 2.34
CA GLY A 105 -7.88 -1.59 2.01
C GLY A 105 -8.13 -0.63 0.84
N LEU A 106 -7.10 -0.04 0.21
CA LEU A 106 -7.28 0.91 -0.89
C LEU A 106 -8.00 0.27 -2.09
N LEU A 107 -7.49 -0.83 -2.64
CA LEU A 107 -8.09 -1.44 -3.83
C LEU A 107 -9.41 -2.15 -3.50
N LEU A 108 -9.55 -2.68 -2.28
CA LEU A 108 -10.83 -3.21 -1.80
C LEU A 108 -11.89 -2.10 -1.75
N ASN A 109 -11.56 -0.93 -1.21
CA ASN A 109 -12.47 0.22 -1.21
C ASN A 109 -12.72 0.77 -2.62
N ALA A 110 -11.75 0.69 -3.53
CA ALA A 110 -11.96 1.08 -4.93
C ALA A 110 -13.09 0.25 -5.58
N LEU A 111 -13.14 -1.07 -5.33
CA LEU A 111 -14.23 -1.93 -5.81
C LEU A 111 -15.60 -1.53 -5.25
N LEU A 112 -15.65 -0.99 -4.02
CA LEU A 112 -16.89 -0.50 -3.43
C LEU A 112 -17.46 0.71 -4.17
N LEU A 113 -16.62 1.55 -4.77
CA LEU A 113 -17.08 2.81 -5.36
C LEU A 113 -18.16 2.58 -6.42
N ASP A 114 -17.98 1.58 -7.27
CA ASP A 114 -18.92 1.28 -8.35
C ASP A 114 -20.20 0.62 -7.81
N ALA A 115 -20.08 -0.25 -6.80
CA ALA A 115 -21.23 -0.86 -6.13
C ALA A 115 -22.07 0.17 -5.36
N VAL A 116 -21.42 1.07 -4.61
CA VAL A 116 -22.07 2.17 -3.89
C VAL A 116 -22.79 3.09 -4.88
N ARG A 117 -22.14 3.47 -5.99
CA ARG A 117 -22.76 4.28 -7.05
C ARG A 117 -24.05 3.67 -7.59
N SER A 118 -24.08 2.36 -7.78
CA SER A 118 -25.25 1.66 -8.33
C SER A 118 -26.50 1.73 -7.42
N CYS A 119 -26.30 1.97 -6.11
CA CYS A 119 -27.37 2.03 -5.11
C CYS A 119 -27.54 3.43 -4.48
N ALA A 120 -26.70 4.40 -4.86
CA ALA A 120 -26.70 5.75 -4.31
C ALA A 120 -27.75 6.65 -5.00
N PRO A 121 -28.39 7.58 -4.26
CA PRO A 121 -29.17 8.65 -4.87
C PRO A 121 -28.37 9.41 -5.94
N PRO A 122 -28.99 9.88 -7.05
CA PRO A 122 -28.29 10.62 -8.10
C PRO A 122 -27.58 11.90 -7.64
N ALA A 123 -27.99 12.45 -6.49
CA ALA A 123 -27.37 13.62 -5.88
C ALA A 123 -26.02 13.31 -5.21
N TRP A 124 -25.65 12.04 -5.03
CA TRP A 124 -24.39 11.64 -4.43
C TRP A 124 -23.33 11.49 -5.51
N ALA A 125 -22.32 12.36 -5.47
CA ALA A 125 -21.16 12.29 -6.34
C ALA A 125 -20.00 11.67 -5.55
N THR A 126 -19.44 10.55 -6.04
CA THR A 126 -18.13 10.08 -5.54
C THR A 126 -17.02 10.86 -6.23
N TRP A 127 -15.93 11.14 -5.54
CA TRP A 127 -14.79 11.91 -6.12
C TRP A 127 -13.95 11.12 -7.11
N THR A 128 -14.04 9.80 -7.08
CA THR A 128 -13.34 8.89 -8.00
C THR A 128 -14.21 7.65 -8.29
N ASN A 129 -13.74 6.80 -9.19
CA ASN A 129 -14.33 5.49 -9.48
C ASN A 129 -13.28 4.38 -9.30
N ALA A 130 -13.71 3.12 -9.39
CA ALA A 130 -12.81 1.98 -9.14
C ALA A 130 -11.57 2.00 -10.05
N ALA A 131 -11.77 2.24 -11.35
CA ALA A 131 -10.69 2.24 -12.34
C ALA A 131 -9.67 3.37 -12.09
N GLN A 132 -10.14 4.59 -11.81
CA GLN A 132 -9.28 5.74 -11.51
C GLN A 132 -8.50 5.56 -10.21
N ALA A 133 -9.15 5.06 -9.14
CA ALA A 133 -8.48 4.79 -7.88
C ALA A 133 -7.41 3.69 -8.02
N ARG A 134 -7.74 2.61 -8.76
CA ARG A 134 -6.80 1.54 -9.07
C ARG A 134 -5.58 2.06 -9.83
N ASP A 135 -5.82 2.78 -10.93
CA ASP A 135 -4.74 3.28 -11.79
C ASP A 135 -3.83 4.28 -11.07
N ALA A 136 -4.40 5.17 -10.26
CA ALA A 136 -3.64 6.11 -9.44
C ALA A 136 -2.74 5.38 -8.42
N ALA A 137 -3.25 4.33 -7.77
CA ALA A 137 -2.48 3.56 -6.79
C ALA A 137 -1.32 2.78 -7.43
N VAL A 138 -1.58 2.08 -8.54
CA VAL A 138 -0.54 1.33 -9.27
C VAL A 138 0.51 2.28 -9.82
N THR A 139 0.08 3.39 -10.42
CA THR A 139 0.99 4.41 -10.95
C THR A 139 1.91 4.98 -9.86
N ALA A 140 1.36 5.30 -8.68
CA ALA A 140 2.15 5.82 -7.57
C ALA A 140 3.23 4.82 -7.10
N TRP A 141 2.90 3.54 -7.00
CA TRP A 141 3.87 2.50 -6.65
C TRP A 141 4.93 2.28 -7.73
N MET A 142 4.52 2.15 -9.00
CA MET A 142 5.48 1.97 -10.10
C MET A 142 6.41 3.17 -10.26
N GLU A 143 5.91 4.39 -10.08
CA GLU A 143 6.70 5.61 -10.15
C GLU A 143 7.72 5.69 -8.99
N ASP A 144 7.33 5.30 -7.78
CA ASP A 144 8.26 5.19 -6.65
C ASP A 144 9.39 4.20 -6.97
N ALA A 145 9.06 2.98 -7.41
CA ALA A 145 10.04 1.98 -7.79
C ALA A 145 10.96 2.42 -8.94
N ARG A 146 10.40 3.17 -9.92
CA ARG A 146 11.15 3.74 -11.05
C ARG A 146 12.13 4.81 -10.59
N GLN A 147 11.78 5.63 -9.60
CA GLN A 147 12.68 6.62 -9.03
C GLN A 147 13.86 5.96 -8.31
N GLN A 148 13.62 4.87 -7.59
CA GLN A 148 14.68 4.13 -6.90
C GLN A 148 15.66 3.44 -7.85
N SER A 149 15.13 2.76 -8.88
CA SER A 149 15.93 1.89 -9.74
C SER A 149 16.36 2.52 -11.07
N GLY A 150 15.77 3.67 -11.43
CA GLY A 150 15.96 4.32 -12.74
C GLY A 150 15.30 3.59 -13.92
N ARG A 151 14.53 2.51 -13.68
CA ARG A 151 13.92 1.65 -14.69
C ARG A 151 12.50 1.27 -14.32
N THR A 152 11.68 0.96 -15.31
CA THR A 152 10.34 0.39 -15.05
C THR A 152 10.49 -0.99 -14.42
N PRO A 153 9.73 -1.32 -13.35
CA PRO A 153 9.68 -2.67 -12.79
C PRO A 153 9.43 -3.73 -13.86
N SER A 154 10.20 -4.81 -13.85
CA SER A 154 9.96 -5.95 -14.74
C SER A 154 9.26 -7.10 -14.02
N ARG A 155 9.67 -7.37 -12.77
CA ARG A 155 9.12 -8.44 -11.96
C ARG A 155 9.10 -8.08 -10.47
N LEU A 156 7.91 -8.09 -9.90
CA LEU A 156 7.59 -7.59 -8.57
C LEU A 156 7.16 -8.73 -7.64
N ALA A 157 7.64 -8.70 -6.39
CA ALA A 157 7.11 -9.54 -5.32
C ALA A 157 6.31 -8.71 -4.31
N ILE A 158 5.06 -9.08 -4.03
CA ILE A 158 4.30 -8.59 -2.87
C ILE A 158 4.64 -9.50 -1.69
N VAL A 159 5.28 -8.95 -0.67
CA VAL A 159 5.91 -9.76 0.40
C VAL A 159 5.26 -9.53 1.76
N ASP A 160 4.78 -10.61 2.36
CA ASP A 160 4.25 -10.70 3.73
C ASP A 160 4.72 -12.02 4.36
N SER A 161 4.88 -12.11 5.68
CA SER A 161 5.39 -13.34 6.33
C SER A 161 4.47 -14.56 6.14
N THR A 162 3.16 -14.34 6.12
CA THR A 162 2.18 -15.42 5.89
C THR A 162 1.07 -14.91 4.98
N PRO A 163 1.33 -14.66 3.68
CA PRO A 163 0.45 -13.86 2.85
C PRO A 163 -0.98 -14.41 2.83
N ARG A 164 -1.12 -15.74 2.63
CA ARG A 164 -2.43 -16.42 2.56
C ARG A 164 -3.22 -16.43 3.86
N ALA A 165 -2.58 -16.18 5.00
CA ALA A 165 -3.23 -16.08 6.30
C ALA A 165 -3.71 -14.64 6.61
N GLN A 166 -3.29 -13.65 5.83
CA GLN A 166 -3.70 -12.27 6.04
C GLN A 166 -5.19 -12.07 5.76
N PHE A 167 -5.87 -11.37 6.65
CA PHE A 167 -7.26 -10.93 6.45
C PHE A 167 -7.42 -10.10 5.15
N LEU A 168 -6.38 -9.35 4.78
CA LEU A 168 -6.34 -8.55 3.56
C LEU A 168 -5.61 -9.24 2.40
N TYR A 169 -5.36 -10.55 2.46
CA TYR A 169 -4.83 -11.30 1.30
C TYR A 169 -5.59 -11.03 -0.01
N PRO A 170 -6.93 -10.86 -0.02
CA PRO A 170 -7.63 -10.52 -1.25
C PRO A 170 -7.12 -9.23 -1.92
N GLU A 171 -6.64 -8.25 -1.14
CA GLU A 171 -6.04 -7.05 -1.69
C GLU A 171 -4.67 -7.30 -2.35
N PHE A 172 -3.90 -8.25 -1.83
CA PHE A 172 -2.61 -8.62 -2.46
C PHE A 172 -2.86 -9.17 -3.87
N VAL A 173 -3.92 -9.97 -4.04
CA VAL A 173 -4.36 -10.47 -5.35
C VAL A 173 -4.80 -9.32 -6.26
N LEU A 174 -5.54 -8.33 -5.74
CA LEU A 174 -5.95 -7.17 -6.52
C LEU A 174 -4.75 -6.36 -7.03
N TYR A 175 -3.76 -6.11 -6.16
CA TYR A 175 -2.52 -5.44 -6.58
C TYR A 175 -1.73 -6.28 -7.58
N ALA A 176 -1.57 -7.59 -7.34
CA ALA A 176 -0.84 -8.45 -8.26
C ALA A 176 -1.44 -8.45 -9.67
N ASN A 177 -2.76 -8.54 -9.77
CA ASN A 177 -3.45 -8.43 -11.05
C ASN A 177 -3.31 -7.03 -11.67
N ALA A 178 -3.42 -5.98 -10.86
CA ALA A 178 -3.29 -4.62 -11.35
C ALA A 178 -1.86 -4.33 -11.87
N PHE A 179 -0.80 -4.86 -11.25
CA PHE A 179 0.55 -4.77 -11.78
C PHE A 179 0.72 -5.55 -13.08
N ARG A 180 0.13 -6.75 -13.19
CA ARG A 180 0.15 -7.56 -14.43
C ARG A 180 -0.60 -6.89 -15.58
N ASP A 181 -1.73 -6.24 -15.30
CA ASP A 181 -2.48 -5.42 -16.28
C ASP A 181 -1.59 -4.28 -16.85
N HIS A 182 -0.62 -3.80 -16.05
CA HIS A 182 0.36 -2.78 -16.43
C HIS A 182 1.68 -3.39 -16.96
N GLY A 183 1.70 -4.68 -17.27
CA GLY A 183 2.83 -5.36 -17.93
C GLY A 183 3.98 -5.74 -17.00
N VAL A 184 3.79 -5.68 -15.68
CA VAL A 184 4.77 -6.09 -14.68
C VAL A 184 4.44 -7.50 -14.21
N ASP A 185 5.36 -8.47 -14.36
CA ASP A 185 5.15 -9.78 -13.75
C ASP A 185 5.10 -9.62 -12.23
N CYS A 186 4.18 -10.32 -11.57
CA CYS A 186 3.95 -10.11 -10.14
C CYS A 186 3.68 -11.43 -9.44
N VAL A 187 4.33 -11.63 -8.30
CA VAL A 187 4.09 -12.77 -7.39
C VAL A 187 3.72 -12.29 -6.00
N ILE A 188 3.07 -13.15 -5.22
CA ILE A 188 2.83 -12.95 -3.78
C ILE A 188 3.63 -14.03 -3.07
N SER A 189 4.51 -13.65 -2.16
CA SER A 189 5.56 -14.52 -1.65
C SER A 189 5.84 -14.24 -0.18
N ALA A 190 6.29 -15.26 0.55
CA ALA A 190 6.87 -15.08 1.88
C ALA A 190 8.38 -14.76 1.75
N PRO A 191 8.99 -14.08 2.72
CA PRO A 191 10.42 -13.76 2.67
C PRO A 191 11.32 -14.99 2.45
N GLU A 192 10.94 -16.13 3.01
CA GLU A 192 11.72 -17.38 2.94
C GLU A 192 11.74 -18.03 1.54
N ASP A 193 10.85 -17.58 0.64
CA ASP A 193 10.83 -18.02 -0.75
C ASP A 193 11.76 -17.17 -1.65
N LEU A 194 12.40 -16.13 -1.09
CA LEU A 194 13.31 -15.22 -1.78
C LEU A 194 14.74 -15.44 -1.29
N SER A 195 15.70 -15.38 -2.21
CA SER A 195 17.13 -15.47 -1.89
C SER A 195 17.93 -14.41 -2.62
N PHE A 196 18.93 -13.83 -1.96
CA PHE A 196 19.82 -12.85 -2.55
C PHE A 196 21.17 -13.48 -2.90
N GLY A 197 21.62 -13.29 -4.14
CA GLY A 197 22.87 -13.86 -4.64
C GLY A 197 23.55 -12.95 -5.65
N SER A 198 24.50 -13.51 -6.41
CA SER A 198 25.28 -12.75 -7.41
C SER A 198 24.44 -12.13 -8.53
N ASP A 199 23.26 -12.70 -8.81
CA ASP A 199 22.36 -12.27 -9.89
C ASP A 199 21.22 -11.35 -9.39
N GLY A 200 21.26 -10.99 -8.10
CA GLY A 200 20.27 -10.17 -7.42
C GLY A 200 19.33 -10.99 -6.54
N LEU A 201 18.19 -10.40 -6.19
CA LEU A 201 17.12 -11.08 -5.46
C LEU A 201 16.32 -11.95 -6.43
N GLU A 202 16.04 -13.20 -6.07
CA GLU A 202 15.30 -14.13 -6.92
C GLU A 202 14.38 -15.06 -6.13
N ASP A 203 13.37 -15.59 -6.82
CA ASP A 203 12.60 -16.76 -6.40
C ASP A 203 12.89 -17.95 -7.34
N ALA A 204 12.18 -19.07 -7.16
CA ALA A 204 12.32 -20.27 -8.02
C ALA A 204 12.02 -20.04 -9.51
N HIS A 205 11.45 -18.90 -9.88
CA HIS A 205 11.06 -18.52 -11.24
C HIS A 205 11.91 -17.38 -11.81
N GLY A 206 12.88 -16.87 -11.04
CA GLY A 206 13.91 -15.94 -11.50
C GLY A 206 13.97 -14.63 -10.72
N ARG A 207 14.66 -13.65 -11.30
CA ARG A 207 14.97 -12.37 -10.64
C ARG A 207 13.72 -11.56 -10.29
N ILE A 208 13.70 -11.04 -9.07
CA ILE A 208 12.77 -10.03 -8.57
C ILE A 208 13.52 -8.69 -8.53
N ASP A 209 12.94 -7.67 -9.15
CA ASP A 209 13.58 -6.35 -9.22
C ASP A 209 12.86 -5.25 -8.45
N THR A 210 11.67 -5.57 -7.93
CA THR A 210 10.87 -4.70 -7.09
C THR A 210 10.18 -5.52 -6.00
N VAL A 211 10.17 -5.02 -4.76
CA VAL A 211 9.42 -5.61 -3.64
C VAL A 211 8.37 -4.61 -3.17
N TYR A 212 7.10 -4.99 -3.26
CA TYR A 212 6.02 -4.34 -2.54
C TYR A 212 5.96 -4.91 -1.11
N ASN A 213 6.53 -4.18 -0.17
CA ASN A 213 6.65 -4.55 1.23
C ASN A 213 5.29 -4.47 1.96
N ARG A 214 4.75 -5.63 2.32
CA ARG A 214 3.55 -5.77 3.17
C ARG A 214 3.90 -6.25 4.58
N LEU A 215 5.18 -6.44 4.90
CA LEU A 215 5.65 -6.78 6.24
C LEU A 215 5.37 -5.64 7.23
N THR A 216 5.25 -6.00 8.50
CA THR A 216 5.15 -5.03 9.61
C THR A 216 6.50 -4.74 10.27
N ASP A 217 7.52 -5.55 9.97
CA ASP A 217 8.91 -5.26 10.25
C ASP A 217 9.47 -4.30 9.19
N PHE A 218 9.20 -3.02 9.36
CA PHE A 218 9.60 -1.98 8.42
C PHE A 218 11.12 -1.79 8.30
N ALA A 219 11.89 -2.25 9.29
CA ALA A 219 13.34 -2.15 9.31
C ALA A 219 14.03 -3.40 8.75
N LEU A 220 13.26 -4.46 8.44
CA LEU A 220 13.77 -5.75 7.98
C LEU A 220 14.82 -6.31 8.96
N GLU A 221 14.53 -6.22 10.26
CA GLU A 221 15.39 -6.70 11.34
C GLU A 221 15.28 -8.21 11.58
N ASP A 222 14.15 -8.83 11.24
CA ASP A 222 14.00 -10.28 11.33
C ASP A 222 14.99 -10.98 10.38
N ALA A 223 15.54 -12.10 10.84
CA ALA A 223 16.49 -12.89 10.07
C ALA A 223 15.88 -13.43 8.75
N SER A 224 14.57 -13.68 8.70
CA SER A 224 13.91 -14.09 7.45
C SER A 224 13.87 -12.99 6.40
N HIS A 225 14.09 -11.73 6.78
CA HIS A 225 14.11 -10.58 5.87
C HIS A 225 15.51 -10.23 5.36
N ALA A 226 16.55 -10.98 5.77
CA ALA A 226 17.95 -10.65 5.49
C ALA A 226 18.24 -10.50 4.00
N ASP A 227 17.78 -11.43 3.16
CA ASP A 227 17.99 -11.38 1.70
C ASP A 227 17.36 -10.12 1.06
N ILE A 228 16.14 -9.77 1.48
CA ILE A 228 15.45 -8.55 1.00
C ILE A 228 16.21 -7.30 1.46
N ARG A 229 16.65 -7.28 2.71
CA ARG A 229 17.42 -6.18 3.29
C ARG A 229 18.73 -5.97 2.56
N GLU A 230 19.47 -7.03 2.29
CA GLU A 230 20.74 -6.99 1.58
C GLU A 230 20.55 -6.53 0.13
N ALA A 231 19.57 -7.09 -0.59
CA ALA A 231 19.22 -6.66 -1.94
C ALA A 231 18.86 -5.17 -2.01
N TYR A 232 18.08 -4.68 -1.04
CA TYR A 232 17.70 -3.27 -0.96
C TYR A 232 18.92 -2.37 -0.73
N LEU A 233 19.78 -2.70 0.24
CA LEU A 233 20.97 -1.92 0.57
C LEU A 233 22.03 -1.96 -0.55
N ALA A 234 22.05 -3.02 -1.36
CA ALA A 234 22.88 -3.13 -2.56
C ALA A 234 22.34 -2.30 -3.75
N GLY A 235 21.08 -1.83 -3.68
CA GLY A 235 20.40 -1.15 -4.78
C GLY A 235 19.94 -2.07 -5.90
N ASP A 236 19.90 -3.39 -5.66
CA ASP A 236 19.50 -4.39 -6.65
C ASP A 236 17.98 -4.47 -6.85
N VAL A 237 17.24 -4.14 -5.80
CA VAL A 237 15.77 -4.16 -5.74
C VAL A 237 15.24 -2.80 -5.30
N ALA A 238 14.19 -2.32 -5.96
CA ALA A 238 13.39 -1.22 -5.43
C ALA A 238 12.46 -1.75 -4.32
N LEU A 239 12.41 -1.09 -3.17
CA LEU A 239 11.60 -1.50 -2.01
C LEU A 239 10.53 -0.45 -1.75
N MET A 240 9.25 -0.82 -1.84
CA MET A 240 8.15 0.14 -1.69
C MET A 240 7.08 -0.40 -0.73
N PRO A 241 6.67 0.35 0.31
CA PRO A 241 7.43 1.46 0.87
C PRO A 241 8.80 1.00 1.40
N HIS A 242 9.78 1.90 1.39
CA HIS A 242 11.10 1.64 1.96
C HIS A 242 11.22 2.09 3.44
N PRO A 243 12.17 1.56 4.22
CA PRO A 243 12.33 1.85 5.64
C PRO A 243 12.48 3.34 5.97
N ARG A 244 13.17 4.11 5.11
CA ARG A 244 13.29 5.56 5.27
C ARG A 244 11.94 6.28 5.19
N ALA A 245 11.04 5.86 4.30
CA ALA A 245 9.70 6.43 4.23
C ALA A 245 8.92 6.16 5.53
N HIS A 246 8.97 4.93 6.05
CA HIS A 246 8.37 4.63 7.36
C HIS A 246 8.93 5.53 8.47
N ALA A 247 10.26 5.66 8.55
CA ALA A 247 10.90 6.51 9.56
C ALA A 247 10.43 7.97 9.47
N LEU A 248 10.33 8.54 8.27
CA LEU A 248 9.97 9.95 8.07
C LEU A 248 8.48 10.23 8.25
N PHE A 249 7.61 9.29 7.87
CA PHE A 249 6.16 9.52 7.81
C PHE A 249 5.37 8.87 8.95
N ALA A 250 5.70 7.63 9.33
CA ALA A 250 4.82 6.76 10.11
C ALA A 250 5.35 6.38 11.50
N ASP A 251 6.62 6.70 11.81
CA ASP A 251 7.16 6.44 13.14
C ASP A 251 6.43 7.27 14.21
N LYS A 252 5.81 6.59 15.17
CA LYS A 252 4.98 7.18 16.23
C LYS A 252 5.76 8.08 17.21
N ARG A 253 7.09 8.10 17.13
CA ARG A 253 7.95 8.98 17.92
C ARG A 253 8.05 10.41 17.38
N ASN A 254 7.69 10.62 16.11
CA ASN A 254 7.73 11.91 15.42
C ASN A 254 6.58 12.83 15.87
#